data_AF-A0A923NJR2-F1
#
_entry.id   AF-A0A923NJR2-F1
#
_cell.length_a   1.000
_cell.length_b   1.000
_cell.length_c   1.000
_cell.angle_alpha   90.00
_cell.angle_beta   90.00
_cell.angle_gamma   90.00
#
_symmetry.space_group_name_H-M   'P 1'
#
loop_
_entity.id
_entity.type
_entity.pdbx_description
1 polymer ?
#
loop_
_entity_poly.entity_id
_entity_poly.type
_entity_poly.pdbx_seq_one_letter_code
_entity_poly.pdbx_strand_id
1 'polypeptide(L)'
;MDNIKKINDLLVNLFNVVFKLEEKALKESTRRDISLTELHTLVAIGEGKPKTMSQVAAALQISVGTLTVSVSRLVKKGYAERFRIPEDKRIVKVKLTEEGIAAVREHEEFHMSMIRDAVSQIPEEQLGKFIESIDNINEYLVMRKHPPAKDPGPFSLKPMELGKVHVPVPIFQGALSIGLSMSRLASAVAREGGVGVIAASKIGFRERDFRENPLEANKRALRREIKRALQMAGSRENRGPIGVNILWSSKNCREYVKTAVEAGAEVIICGAGIPTNLPRYCKDKRVALVPIVASKRAANIIIRNWTKKYNRTPDGFIFQGPLAGGYLGVKESQMDAAGEEFYKNIADIKGELETLEHCPLIVCGGIYSREDAEKAYVYGADGFLMGTRFVTTQECDASDVYKEAYLACGEKDVTLITSPEGFPGRVVDNAYVSRIGEDPRCITQGLINAALGDLENGLIFCGSKIYKAKKIERVADIFKEFQ
;
A
#
# COMPACT_ATOMS: atom_id res chain seq x y z
N MET A 1 -7.94 -4.92 -36.22
CA MET A 1 -8.88 -3.77 -36.20
C MET A 1 -10.32 -4.20 -35.94
N ASP A 2 -10.79 -5.31 -36.51
CA ASP A 2 -12.18 -5.80 -36.33
C ASP A 2 -12.54 -6.13 -34.87
N ASN A 3 -11.67 -6.83 -34.15
CA ASN A 3 -11.87 -7.14 -32.72
C ASN A 3 -11.91 -5.88 -31.84
N ILE A 4 -11.12 -4.85 -32.13
CA ILE A 4 -11.10 -3.59 -31.35
C ILE A 4 -12.42 -2.84 -31.52
N LYS A 5 -12.90 -2.74 -32.77
CA LYS A 5 -14.20 -2.13 -33.07
C LYS A 5 -15.33 -2.89 -32.36
N LYS A 6 -15.30 -4.22 -32.42
CA LYS A 6 -16.27 -5.06 -31.72
C LYS A 6 -16.26 -4.85 -30.20
N ILE A 7 -15.07 -4.74 -29.58
CA ILE A 7 -14.95 -4.44 -28.14
C ILE A 7 -15.54 -3.07 -27.82
N ASN A 8 -15.22 -2.04 -28.61
CA ASN A 8 -15.79 -0.70 -28.42
C ASN A 8 -17.32 -0.72 -28.47
N ASP A 9 -17.88 -1.35 -29.50
CA ASP A 9 -19.33 -1.42 -29.70
C ASP A 9 -19.99 -2.19 -28.55
N LEU A 10 -19.36 -3.28 -28.06
CA LEU A 10 -19.83 -4.02 -26.89
C LEU A 10 -19.80 -3.17 -25.61
N LEU A 11 -18.72 -2.42 -25.35
CA LEU A 11 -18.60 -1.57 -24.16
C LEU A 11 -19.65 -0.45 -24.16
N VAL A 12 -19.83 0.23 -25.29
CA VAL A 12 -20.84 1.30 -25.44
C VAL A 12 -22.25 0.73 -25.26
N ASN A 13 -22.54 -0.40 -25.91
CA ASN A 13 -23.86 -1.04 -25.78
C ASN A 13 -24.11 -1.52 -24.35
N LEU A 14 -23.12 -2.15 -23.71
CA LEU A 14 -23.22 -2.62 -22.34
C LEU A 14 -23.52 -1.45 -21.38
N PHE A 15 -22.76 -0.36 -21.48
CA PHE A 15 -22.99 0.84 -20.66
C PHE A 15 -24.42 1.36 -20.81
N ASN A 16 -24.92 1.48 -22.04
CA ASN A 16 -26.27 1.95 -22.31
C ASN A 16 -27.36 0.98 -21.81
N VAL A 17 -27.13 -0.33 -21.89
CA VAL A 17 -28.07 -1.35 -21.41
C VAL A 17 -28.13 -1.34 -19.88
N VAL A 18 -26.97 -1.34 -19.21
CA VAL A 18 -26.89 -1.27 -17.74
C VAL A 18 -27.58 0.00 -17.23
N PHE A 19 -27.30 1.15 -17.84
CA PHE A 19 -27.94 2.42 -17.48
C PHE A 19 -29.47 2.37 -17.59
N LYS A 20 -30.00 1.77 -18.67
CA LYS A 20 -31.46 1.60 -18.84
C LYS A 20 -32.07 0.62 -17.83
N LEU A 21 -31.34 -0.44 -17.47
CA LEU A 21 -31.78 -1.40 -16.46
C LEU A 21 -31.84 -0.76 -15.08
N GLU A 22 -30.84 0.04 -14.70
CA GLU A 22 -30.84 0.82 -13.46
C GLU A 22 -32.03 1.80 -13.40
N GLU A 23 -32.27 2.55 -14.47
CA GLU A 23 -33.41 3.47 -14.53
C GLU A 23 -34.75 2.75 -14.38
N LYS A 24 -34.89 1.56 -14.97
CA LYS A 24 -36.09 0.74 -14.87
C LYS A 24 -36.26 0.19 -13.45
N ALA A 25 -35.20 -0.39 -12.88
CA ALA A 25 -35.21 -0.92 -11.52
C ALA A 25 -35.58 0.15 -10.50
N LEU A 26 -35.04 1.37 -10.63
CA LEU A 26 -35.38 2.49 -9.76
C LEU A 26 -36.87 2.89 -9.88
N LYS A 27 -37.45 2.88 -11.08
CA LYS A 27 -38.88 3.15 -11.30
C LYS A 27 -39.79 2.08 -10.69
N GLU A 28 -39.34 0.83 -10.69
CA GLU A 28 -40.06 -0.32 -10.15
C GLU A 28 -39.86 -0.48 -8.63
N SER A 29 -38.81 0.13 -8.08
CA SER A 29 -38.48 0.12 -6.65
C SER A 29 -39.56 0.76 -5.77
N THR A 30 -39.45 0.49 -4.47
CA THR A 30 -40.28 1.15 -3.45
C THR A 30 -39.94 2.63 -3.25
N ARG A 31 -38.85 3.11 -3.86
CA ARG A 31 -38.22 4.42 -3.60
C ARG A 31 -38.28 5.35 -4.80
N ARG A 32 -39.50 5.63 -5.27
CA ARG A 32 -39.76 6.46 -6.47
C ARG A 32 -39.47 7.95 -6.30
N ASP A 33 -39.18 8.40 -5.08
CA ASP A 33 -38.95 9.80 -4.76
C ASP A 33 -37.48 10.23 -4.91
N ILE A 34 -36.57 9.30 -5.23
CA ILE A 34 -35.15 9.58 -5.52
C ILE A 34 -34.81 9.35 -6.99
N SER A 35 -33.91 10.19 -7.52
CA SER A 35 -33.34 10.05 -8.86
C SER A 35 -32.11 9.13 -8.86
N LEU A 36 -31.71 8.62 -10.03
CA LEU A 36 -30.54 7.75 -10.15
C LEU A 36 -29.25 8.46 -9.67
N THR A 37 -29.11 9.76 -9.96
CA THR A 37 -27.99 10.57 -9.44
C THR A 37 -28.01 10.70 -7.92
N GLU A 38 -29.19 10.83 -7.31
CA GLU A 38 -29.34 10.86 -5.85
C GLU A 38 -29.03 9.49 -5.24
N LEU A 39 -29.45 8.40 -5.89
CA LEU A 39 -29.13 7.04 -5.47
C LEU A 39 -27.61 6.78 -5.50
N HIS A 40 -26.93 7.11 -6.59
CA HIS A 40 -25.46 7.02 -6.65
C HIS A 40 -24.78 7.95 -5.64
N THR A 41 -25.42 9.08 -5.28
CA THR A 41 -24.92 9.92 -4.18
C THR A 41 -25.04 9.21 -2.83
N LEU A 42 -26.11 8.46 -2.57
CA LEU A 42 -26.25 7.63 -1.37
C LEU A 42 -25.20 6.51 -1.33
N VAL A 43 -24.98 5.82 -2.46
CA VAL A 43 -23.93 4.81 -2.61
C VAL A 43 -22.55 5.40 -2.30
N ALA A 44 -22.25 6.60 -2.83
CA ALA A 44 -20.98 7.29 -2.57
C ALA A 44 -20.81 7.72 -1.10
N ILE A 45 -21.89 8.06 -0.40
CA ILE A 45 -21.86 8.29 1.07
C ILE A 45 -21.53 6.96 1.78
N GLY A 46 -22.22 5.88 1.42
CA GLY A 46 -22.01 4.51 1.92
C GLY A 46 -22.50 4.27 3.35
N GLU A 47 -22.69 2.99 3.71
CA GLU A 47 -23.20 2.55 5.02
C GLU A 47 -22.18 2.66 6.17
N GLY A 48 -20.92 2.95 5.84
CA GLY A 48 -19.82 2.97 6.80
C GLY A 48 -19.73 4.24 7.66
N LYS A 49 -18.51 4.56 8.11
CA LYS A 49 -18.24 5.76 8.90
C LYS A 49 -18.67 7.04 8.16
N PRO A 50 -19.18 8.07 8.85
CA PRO A 50 -19.56 9.33 8.23
C PRO A 50 -18.43 9.97 7.42
N LYS A 51 -18.72 10.34 6.16
CA LYS A 51 -17.77 10.93 5.20
C LYS A 51 -17.89 12.45 5.16
N THR A 52 -16.81 13.13 4.78
CA THR A 52 -16.84 14.58 4.50
C THR A 52 -17.42 14.86 3.11
N MET A 53 -17.93 16.07 2.88
CA MET A 53 -18.43 16.48 1.55
C MET A 53 -17.35 16.34 0.45
N SER A 54 -16.09 16.66 0.76
CA SER A 54 -15.00 16.51 -0.22
C SER A 54 -14.74 15.06 -0.61
N GLN A 55 -14.88 14.11 0.34
CA GLN A 55 -14.71 12.69 0.04
C GLN A 55 -15.80 12.16 -0.88
N VAL A 56 -17.06 12.49 -0.60
CA VAL A 56 -18.19 12.04 -1.45
C VAL A 56 -18.11 12.69 -2.83
N ALA A 57 -17.67 13.95 -2.92
CA ALA A 57 -17.54 14.66 -4.19
C ALA A 57 -16.42 14.06 -5.06
N ALA A 58 -15.31 13.68 -4.44
CA ALA A 58 -14.21 12.98 -5.10
C ALA A 58 -14.67 11.63 -5.65
N ALA A 59 -15.38 10.83 -4.84
CA ALA A 59 -15.92 9.53 -5.26
C ALA A 59 -16.87 9.62 -6.47
N LEU A 60 -17.65 10.69 -6.57
CA LEU A 60 -18.55 10.96 -7.69
C LEU A 60 -17.90 11.72 -8.85
N GLN A 61 -16.64 12.17 -8.70
CA GLN A 61 -15.92 13.02 -9.66
C GLN A 61 -16.69 14.29 -10.04
N ILE A 62 -17.33 14.93 -9.07
CA ILE A 62 -18.07 16.20 -9.23
C ILE A 62 -17.55 17.29 -8.28
N SER A 63 -17.95 18.54 -8.51
CA SER A 63 -17.62 19.63 -7.60
C SER A 63 -18.35 19.49 -6.25
N VAL A 64 -17.73 19.98 -5.17
CA VAL A 64 -18.39 20.05 -3.85
C VAL A 64 -19.67 20.90 -3.89
N GLY A 65 -19.71 21.93 -4.76
CA GLY A 65 -20.92 22.72 -4.99
C GLY A 65 -22.06 21.89 -5.56
N THR A 66 -21.79 21.09 -6.59
CA THR A 66 -22.76 20.15 -7.19
C THR A 66 -23.25 19.13 -6.16
N LEU A 67 -22.31 18.52 -5.41
CA LEU A 67 -22.66 17.57 -4.37
C LEU A 67 -23.55 18.20 -3.29
N THR A 68 -23.27 19.43 -2.89
CA THR A 68 -24.03 20.13 -1.84
C THR A 68 -25.51 20.22 -2.19
N VAL A 69 -25.85 20.42 -3.47
CA VAL A 69 -27.23 20.43 -3.95
C VAL A 69 -27.87 19.05 -3.80
N SER A 70 -27.20 17.98 -4.26
CA SER A 70 -27.71 16.61 -4.17
C SER A 70 -27.90 16.16 -2.72
N VAL A 71 -26.91 16.38 -1.85
CA VAL A 71 -26.98 16.03 -0.43
C VAL A 71 -28.09 16.81 0.27
N SER A 72 -28.29 18.10 -0.05
CA SER A 72 -29.37 18.88 0.56
C SER A 72 -30.76 18.32 0.20
N ARG A 73 -30.94 17.81 -1.02
CA ARG A 73 -32.18 17.13 -1.42
C ARG A 73 -32.37 15.81 -0.67
N LEU A 74 -31.33 14.99 -0.58
CA LEU A 74 -31.34 13.73 0.15
C LEU A 74 -31.64 13.92 1.64
N VAL A 75 -31.08 14.96 2.26
CA VAL A 75 -31.39 15.34 3.65
C VAL A 75 -32.85 15.73 3.80
N LYS A 76 -33.38 16.55 2.87
CA LYS A 76 -34.81 16.92 2.89
C LYS A 76 -35.74 15.72 2.73
N LYS A 77 -35.33 14.72 1.95
CA LYS A 77 -36.07 13.47 1.73
C LYS A 77 -35.88 12.44 2.85
N GLY A 78 -34.99 12.69 3.81
CA GLY A 78 -34.77 11.82 4.96
C GLY A 78 -33.82 10.64 4.74
N TYR A 79 -33.08 10.59 3.63
CA TYR A 79 -32.13 9.51 3.31
C TYR A 79 -30.70 9.76 3.83
N ALA A 80 -30.37 11.01 4.14
CA ALA A 80 -29.05 11.37 4.64
C ALA A 80 -29.17 12.41 5.76
N GLU A 81 -28.19 12.46 6.63
CA GLU A 81 -28.07 13.50 7.63
C GLU A 81 -26.69 14.15 7.58
N ARG A 82 -26.66 15.47 7.76
CA ARG A 82 -25.42 16.26 7.79
C ARG A 82 -25.18 16.77 9.20
N PHE A 83 -23.94 16.71 9.65
CA PHE A 83 -23.55 17.24 10.95
C PHE A 83 -22.14 17.83 10.90
N ARG A 84 -21.87 18.76 11.81
CA ARG A 84 -20.53 19.34 12.01
C ARG A 84 -19.83 18.56 13.11
N ILE A 85 -18.57 18.22 12.92
CA ILE A 85 -17.82 17.54 13.98
C ILE A 85 -17.55 18.50 15.16
N PRO A 86 -17.63 18.03 16.42
CA PRO A 86 -17.40 18.87 17.59
C PRO A 86 -16.00 19.49 17.65
N GLU A 87 -14.99 18.75 17.20
CA GLU A 87 -13.57 19.09 17.33
C GLU A 87 -13.13 20.16 16.31
N ASP A 88 -13.78 20.22 15.15
CA ASP A 88 -13.60 21.28 14.14
C ASP A 88 -14.92 21.56 13.41
N LYS A 89 -15.66 22.55 13.89
CA LYS A 89 -16.97 22.95 13.33
C LYS A 89 -16.93 23.40 11.87
N ARG A 90 -15.74 23.57 11.27
CA ARG A 90 -15.59 23.86 9.83
C ARG A 90 -15.76 22.62 8.96
N ILE A 91 -15.63 21.42 9.53
CA ILE A 91 -15.75 20.16 8.80
C ILE A 91 -17.21 19.67 8.89
N VAL A 92 -17.85 19.58 7.73
CA VAL A 92 -19.18 19.00 7.56
C VAL A 92 -19.05 17.56 7.11
N LYS A 93 -19.67 16.66 7.87
CA LYS A 93 -19.82 15.24 7.52
C LYS A 93 -21.27 14.93 7.15
N VAL A 94 -21.42 13.88 6.36
CA VAL A 94 -22.69 13.28 5.95
C VAL A 94 -22.65 11.78 6.26
N LYS A 95 -23.79 11.24 6.71
CA LYS A 95 -24.02 9.80 6.82
C LYS A 95 -25.41 9.46 6.31
N LEU A 96 -25.62 8.19 6.00
CA LEU A 96 -26.94 7.66 5.66
C LEU A 96 -27.80 7.53 6.91
N THR A 97 -29.10 7.75 6.76
CA THR A 97 -30.12 7.33 7.73
C THR A 97 -30.43 5.84 7.53
N GLU A 98 -31.28 5.24 8.38
CA GLU A 98 -31.77 3.88 8.16
C GLU A 98 -32.45 3.72 6.80
N GLU A 99 -33.23 4.72 6.38
CA GLU A 99 -33.86 4.77 5.05
C GLU A 99 -32.82 4.90 3.92
N GLY A 100 -31.77 5.69 4.13
CA GLY A 100 -30.63 5.79 3.21
C GLY A 100 -29.90 4.47 3.02
N ILE A 101 -29.67 3.76 4.12
CA ILE A 101 -29.06 2.42 4.13
C ILE A 101 -29.94 1.44 3.37
N ALA A 102 -31.25 1.39 3.67
CA ALA A 102 -32.17 0.49 2.97
C ALA A 102 -32.19 0.74 1.46
N ALA A 103 -32.17 2.00 1.01
CA ALA A 103 -32.11 2.35 -0.41
C ALA A 103 -30.80 1.90 -1.09
N VAL A 104 -29.67 2.03 -0.40
CA VAL A 104 -28.38 1.54 -0.91
C VAL A 104 -28.39 0.01 -1.03
N ARG A 105 -28.91 -0.71 -0.03
CA ARG A 105 -28.99 -2.18 -0.06
C ARG A 105 -29.87 -2.70 -1.19
N GLU A 106 -31.07 -2.14 -1.35
CA GLU A 106 -31.98 -2.52 -2.45
C GLU A 106 -31.28 -2.37 -3.81
N HIS A 107 -30.51 -1.29 -3.98
CA HIS A 107 -29.75 -1.03 -5.20
C HIS A 107 -28.54 -1.96 -5.36
N GLU A 108 -27.77 -2.23 -4.31
CA GLU A 108 -26.65 -3.17 -4.33
C GLU A 108 -27.12 -4.61 -4.60
N GLU A 109 -28.23 -5.04 -4.01
CA GLU A 109 -28.86 -6.34 -4.27
C GLU A 109 -29.28 -6.48 -5.74
N PHE A 110 -29.90 -5.44 -6.31
CA PHE A 110 -30.21 -5.39 -7.73
C PHE A 110 -28.95 -5.55 -8.58
N HIS A 111 -27.88 -4.79 -8.30
CA HIS A 111 -26.62 -4.90 -9.02
C HIS A 111 -26.00 -6.29 -8.91
N MET A 112 -25.94 -6.84 -7.71
CA MET A 112 -25.38 -8.16 -7.46
C MET A 112 -26.18 -9.26 -8.15
N SER A 113 -27.52 -9.17 -8.17
CA SER A 113 -28.36 -10.12 -8.92
C SER A 113 -28.11 -9.99 -10.42
N MET A 114 -28.17 -8.77 -10.97
CA MET A 114 -27.95 -8.52 -12.39
C MET A 114 -26.59 -9.04 -12.87
N ILE A 115 -25.52 -8.76 -12.12
CA ILE A 115 -24.18 -9.23 -12.47
C ILE A 115 -24.06 -10.74 -12.31
N ARG A 116 -24.60 -11.34 -11.23
CA ARG A 116 -24.62 -12.80 -11.04
C ARG A 116 -25.27 -13.51 -12.22
N ASP A 117 -26.41 -13.01 -12.67
CA ASP A 117 -27.14 -13.57 -13.80
C ASP A 117 -26.37 -13.37 -15.12
N ALA A 118 -25.80 -12.18 -15.33
CA ALA A 118 -25.02 -11.86 -16.53
C ALA A 118 -23.76 -12.73 -16.68
N VAL A 119 -23.08 -13.05 -15.58
CA VAL A 119 -21.87 -13.88 -15.61
C VAL A 119 -22.15 -15.37 -15.44
N SER A 120 -23.39 -15.77 -15.18
CA SER A 120 -23.78 -17.19 -14.97
C SER A 120 -23.46 -18.10 -16.16
N GLN A 121 -23.35 -17.52 -17.36
CA GLN A 121 -23.01 -18.22 -18.60
C GLN A 121 -21.50 -18.33 -18.83
N ILE A 122 -20.68 -17.68 -17.99
CA ILE A 122 -19.22 -17.76 -18.04
C ILE A 122 -18.78 -18.95 -17.18
N PRO A 123 -18.07 -19.93 -17.74
CA PRO A 123 -17.52 -21.03 -16.95
C PRO A 123 -16.64 -20.51 -15.80
N GLU A 124 -16.73 -21.12 -14.62
CA GLU A 124 -16.03 -20.67 -13.40
C GLU A 124 -14.51 -20.54 -13.62
N GLU A 125 -13.93 -21.47 -14.36
CA GLU A 125 -12.52 -21.47 -14.80
C GLU A 125 -12.11 -20.29 -15.70
N GLN A 126 -13.07 -19.66 -16.39
CA GLN A 126 -12.85 -18.49 -17.23
C GLN A 126 -13.12 -17.18 -16.50
N LEU A 127 -13.87 -17.20 -15.40
CA LEU A 127 -14.27 -16.01 -14.67
C LEU A 127 -13.06 -15.20 -14.17
N GLY A 128 -12.02 -15.88 -13.70
CA GLY A 128 -10.77 -15.23 -13.29
C GLY A 128 -10.12 -14.41 -14.42
N LYS A 129 -10.01 -15.00 -15.62
CA LYS A 129 -9.46 -14.30 -16.81
C LYS A 129 -10.35 -13.15 -17.27
N PHE A 130 -11.67 -13.31 -17.16
CA PHE A 130 -12.62 -12.27 -17.50
C PHE A 130 -12.47 -11.06 -16.57
N ILE A 131 -12.40 -11.29 -15.25
CA ILE A 131 -12.16 -10.24 -14.25
C ILE A 131 -10.84 -9.53 -14.54
N GLU A 132 -9.75 -10.27 -14.76
CA GLU A 132 -8.44 -9.71 -15.08
C GLU A 132 -8.48 -8.85 -16.36
N SER A 133 -9.25 -9.25 -17.36
CA SER A 133 -9.40 -8.48 -18.62
C SER A 133 -10.12 -7.15 -18.39
N ILE A 134 -11.21 -7.14 -17.61
CA ILE A 134 -11.96 -5.92 -17.28
C ILE A 134 -11.12 -5.00 -16.39
N ASP A 135 -10.43 -5.56 -15.39
CA ASP A 135 -9.57 -4.81 -14.48
C ASP A 135 -8.41 -4.14 -15.24
N ASN A 136 -7.77 -4.86 -16.17
CA ASN A 136 -6.74 -4.29 -17.04
C ASN A 136 -7.25 -3.11 -17.88
N ILE A 137 -8.48 -3.18 -18.41
CA ILE A 137 -9.09 -2.06 -19.14
C ILE A 137 -9.34 -0.88 -18.20
N ASN A 138 -9.90 -1.13 -17.03
CA ASN A 138 -10.18 -0.10 -16.03
C ASN A 138 -8.90 0.61 -15.58
N GLU A 139 -7.86 -0.15 -15.22
CA GLU A 139 -6.55 0.41 -14.84
C GLU A 139 -5.93 1.25 -15.96
N TYR A 140 -6.01 0.80 -17.23
CA TYR A 140 -5.53 1.60 -18.36
C TYR A 140 -6.27 2.93 -18.53
N LEU A 141 -7.59 2.95 -18.32
CA LEU A 141 -8.39 4.18 -18.37
C LEU A 141 -8.05 5.12 -17.21
N VAL A 142 -7.80 4.59 -16.01
CA VAL A 142 -7.32 5.36 -14.86
C VAL A 142 -5.95 5.96 -15.16
N MET A 143 -5.02 5.16 -15.69
CA MET A 143 -3.71 5.61 -16.15
C MET A 143 -3.86 6.78 -17.13
N ARG A 144 -4.73 6.70 -18.14
CA ARG A 144 -4.92 7.80 -19.11
C ARG A 144 -5.41 9.13 -18.55
N LYS A 145 -6.01 9.18 -17.35
CA LYS A 145 -6.33 10.45 -16.69
C LYS A 145 -5.06 11.27 -16.38
N HIS A 146 -3.91 10.61 -16.33
CA HIS A 146 -2.62 11.20 -16.00
C HIS A 146 -1.60 10.82 -17.07
N PRO A 147 -1.09 11.77 -17.87
CA PRO A 147 -0.13 11.43 -18.91
C PRO A 147 1.13 10.79 -18.28
N PRO A 148 1.66 9.71 -18.87
CA PRO A 148 2.86 9.05 -18.38
C PRO A 148 4.08 9.97 -18.44
N ALA A 149 5.16 9.58 -17.76
CA ALA A 149 6.45 10.23 -17.94
C ALA A 149 6.87 10.14 -19.42
N LYS A 150 7.65 11.11 -19.93
CA LYS A 150 8.11 11.12 -21.34
C LYS A 150 8.71 9.75 -21.71
N ASP A 151 8.31 9.23 -22.87
CA ASP A 151 8.65 7.92 -23.47
C ASP A 151 9.57 7.04 -22.58
N PRO A 152 9.00 6.18 -21.71
CA PRO A 152 9.76 5.41 -20.73
C PRO A 152 10.65 4.32 -21.37
N GLY A 153 10.52 4.11 -22.68
CA GLY A 153 11.14 2.98 -23.37
C GLY A 153 10.58 1.63 -22.91
N PRO A 154 11.18 0.51 -23.34
CA PRO A 154 10.79 -0.81 -22.86
C PRO A 154 11.05 -0.96 -21.37
N PHE A 155 10.20 -1.72 -20.68
CA PHE A 155 10.43 -2.08 -19.29
C PHE A 155 11.77 -2.77 -19.12
N SER A 156 12.58 -2.26 -18.20
CA SER A 156 13.89 -2.83 -17.90
C SER A 156 14.28 -2.46 -16.48
N LEU A 157 14.60 -3.48 -15.68
CA LEU A 157 15.20 -3.32 -14.36
C LEU A 157 16.72 -3.10 -14.49
N LYS A 158 17.11 -1.93 -14.99
CA LYS A 158 18.54 -1.58 -15.10
C LYS A 158 19.16 -1.43 -13.70
N PRO A 159 20.43 -1.81 -13.51
CA PRO A 159 21.11 -1.54 -12.24
C PRO A 159 21.01 -0.06 -11.86
N MET A 160 20.85 0.22 -10.57
CA MET A 160 20.74 1.58 -10.04
C MET A 160 21.81 1.85 -8.99
N GLU A 161 22.12 3.14 -8.80
CA GLU A 161 22.98 3.60 -7.72
C GLU A 161 22.15 4.30 -6.66
N LEU A 162 22.33 3.90 -5.40
CA LEU A 162 21.88 4.64 -4.23
C LEU A 162 23.09 5.36 -3.63
N GLY A 163 23.41 6.53 -4.17
CA GLY A 163 24.63 7.25 -3.81
C GLY A 163 25.88 6.47 -4.22
N LYS A 164 26.53 5.79 -3.26
CA LYS A 164 27.70 4.93 -3.51
C LYS A 164 27.39 3.43 -3.48
N VAL A 165 26.13 3.06 -3.28
CA VAL A 165 25.70 1.67 -3.15
C VAL A 165 25.10 1.20 -4.46
N HIS A 166 25.77 0.23 -5.09
CA HIS A 166 25.31 -0.41 -6.31
C HIS A 166 24.18 -1.40 -6.03
N VAL A 167 23.10 -1.33 -6.81
CA VAL A 167 21.97 -2.25 -6.76
C VAL A 167 21.84 -2.93 -8.14
N PRO A 168 22.30 -4.18 -8.28
CA PRO A 168 22.26 -4.92 -9.55
C PRO A 168 20.85 -5.09 -10.12
N VAL A 169 19.89 -5.43 -9.26
CA VAL A 169 18.48 -5.60 -9.63
C VAL A 169 17.65 -4.69 -8.73
N PRO A 170 16.98 -3.65 -9.27
CA PRO A 170 16.22 -2.67 -8.49
C PRO A 170 14.88 -3.20 -7.92
N ILE A 171 14.94 -4.37 -7.29
CA ILE A 171 13.89 -4.99 -6.49
C ILE A 171 14.31 -4.95 -5.03
N PHE A 172 13.43 -4.41 -4.20
CA PHE A 172 13.59 -4.27 -2.77
C PHE A 172 12.59 -5.18 -2.10
N GLN A 173 13.06 -6.03 -1.20
CA GLN A 173 12.16 -6.72 -0.30
C GLN A 173 11.75 -5.75 0.82
N GLY A 174 10.45 -5.57 1.01
CA GLY A 174 9.88 -4.66 1.99
C GLY A 174 10.04 -5.19 3.41
N ALA A 175 10.51 -4.34 4.33
CA ALA A 175 10.78 -4.74 5.70
C ALA A 175 9.53 -5.18 6.47
N LEU A 176 9.52 -6.43 6.89
CA LEU A 176 8.48 -7.08 7.68
C LEU A 176 8.90 -7.10 9.15
N SER A 177 8.25 -6.25 9.95
CA SER A 177 8.57 -6.03 11.37
C SER A 177 8.36 -7.28 12.23
N ILE A 178 8.95 -7.29 13.44
CA ILE A 178 8.79 -8.38 14.43
C ILE A 178 9.30 -9.71 13.85
N GLY A 179 10.51 -9.66 13.28
CA GLY A 179 11.25 -10.86 12.88
C GLY A 179 10.71 -11.64 11.69
N LEU A 180 9.80 -11.06 10.90
CA LEU A 180 9.29 -11.71 9.68
C LEU A 180 10.26 -11.56 8.49
N SER A 181 11.16 -10.57 8.53
CA SER A 181 12.26 -10.38 7.58
C SER A 181 13.59 -10.18 8.30
N MET A 182 14.29 -11.28 8.54
CA MET A 182 15.59 -11.29 9.22
C MET A 182 16.67 -11.75 8.23
N SER A 183 17.75 -12.35 8.73
CA SER A 183 18.91 -12.71 7.93
C SER A 183 18.62 -13.70 6.79
N ARG A 184 17.64 -14.61 6.93
CA ARG A 184 17.34 -15.59 5.88
C ARG A 184 16.76 -14.90 4.65
N LEU A 185 15.66 -14.15 4.82
CA LEU A 185 15.02 -13.45 3.71
C LEU A 185 15.94 -12.38 3.11
N ALA A 186 16.51 -11.53 3.95
CA ALA A 186 17.35 -10.42 3.47
C ALA A 186 18.57 -10.94 2.70
N SER A 187 19.24 -12.01 3.18
CA SER A 187 20.37 -12.57 2.45
C SER A 187 19.97 -13.25 1.14
N ALA A 188 18.79 -13.88 1.08
CA ALA A 188 18.29 -14.49 -0.14
C ALA A 188 18.03 -13.46 -1.23
N VAL A 189 17.38 -12.35 -0.89
CA VAL A 189 17.12 -11.24 -1.81
C VAL A 189 18.43 -10.61 -2.29
N ALA A 190 19.39 -10.42 -1.38
CA ALA A 190 20.72 -9.91 -1.72
C ALA A 190 21.50 -10.83 -2.69
N ARG A 191 21.33 -12.15 -2.59
CA ARG A 191 21.99 -13.11 -3.50
C ARG A 191 21.45 -13.05 -4.94
N GLU A 192 20.18 -12.64 -5.11
CA GLU A 192 19.57 -12.42 -6.42
C GLU A 192 19.86 -11.01 -6.98
N GLY A 193 20.68 -10.21 -6.28
CA GLY A 193 21.07 -8.87 -6.73
C GLY A 193 20.14 -7.75 -6.26
N GLY A 194 19.07 -8.07 -5.53
CA GLY A 194 18.16 -7.07 -4.97
C GLY A 194 18.55 -6.55 -3.60
N VAL A 195 17.77 -5.62 -3.07
CA VAL A 195 17.99 -5.04 -1.74
C VAL A 195 17.24 -5.88 -0.70
N GLY A 196 17.98 -6.64 0.10
CA GLY A 196 17.43 -7.38 1.23
C GLY A 196 17.30 -6.47 2.45
N VAL A 197 16.12 -6.41 3.08
CA VAL A 197 15.85 -5.40 4.13
C VAL A 197 15.41 -6.05 5.44
N ILE A 198 16.16 -5.74 6.50
CA ILE A 198 15.84 -6.15 7.87
C ILE A 198 15.03 -5.06 8.57
N ALA A 199 13.94 -5.43 9.25
CA ALA A 199 13.17 -4.49 10.06
C ALA A 199 13.73 -4.34 11.48
N ALA A 200 14.11 -3.13 11.89
CA ALA A 200 14.59 -2.89 13.26
C ALA A 200 13.47 -2.94 14.31
N SER A 201 12.21 -2.75 13.90
CA SER A 201 11.07 -2.66 14.81
C SER A 201 10.86 -3.97 15.57
N LYS A 202 11.09 -3.91 16.88
CA LYS A 202 10.84 -5.01 17.84
C LYS A 202 11.55 -6.33 17.46
N ILE A 203 12.66 -6.26 16.74
CA ILE A 203 13.43 -7.42 16.26
C ILE A 203 13.95 -8.32 17.40
N GLY A 204 14.14 -7.76 18.59
CA GLY A 204 14.54 -8.48 19.80
C GLY A 204 13.39 -9.18 20.54
N PHE A 205 12.19 -9.31 19.96
CA PHE A 205 11.01 -9.87 20.66
C PHE A 205 11.19 -11.27 21.25
N ARG A 206 12.18 -12.04 20.79
CA ARG A 206 12.55 -13.37 21.30
C ARG A 206 13.69 -13.35 22.33
N GLU A 207 14.28 -12.20 22.60
CA GLU A 207 15.34 -12.07 23.61
C GLU A 207 14.74 -12.17 25.02
N ARG A 208 15.47 -12.80 25.95
CA ARG A 208 14.98 -13.07 27.31
C ARG A 208 14.63 -11.81 28.10
N ASP A 209 15.40 -10.74 27.90
CA ASP A 209 15.28 -9.44 28.57
C ASP A 209 14.44 -8.43 27.76
N PHE A 210 13.70 -8.87 26.73
CA PHE A 210 13.01 -7.93 25.82
C PHE A 210 11.94 -7.10 26.53
N ARG A 211 11.26 -7.65 27.54
CA ARG A 211 10.21 -6.95 28.27
C ARG A 211 10.79 -5.87 29.19
N GLU A 212 11.92 -6.17 29.82
CA GLU A 212 12.60 -5.31 30.79
C GLU A 212 13.48 -4.26 30.10
N ASN A 213 14.20 -4.66 29.04
CA ASN A 213 15.13 -3.81 28.30
C ASN A 213 14.96 -3.98 26.77
N PRO A 214 13.84 -3.50 26.20
CA PRO A 214 13.56 -3.68 24.78
C PRO A 214 14.59 -3.00 23.88
N LEU A 215 15.20 -1.89 24.31
CA LEU A 215 16.20 -1.20 23.49
C LEU A 215 17.44 -2.06 23.26
N GLU A 216 18.06 -2.57 24.34
CA GLU A 216 19.27 -3.37 24.21
C GLU A 216 18.99 -4.75 23.58
N ALA A 217 17.85 -5.36 23.90
CA ALA A 217 17.38 -6.56 23.22
C ALA A 217 17.28 -6.36 21.70
N ASN A 218 16.64 -5.27 21.26
CA ASN A 218 16.53 -4.94 19.84
C ASN A 218 17.90 -4.64 19.21
N LYS A 219 18.77 -3.87 19.87
CA LYS A 219 20.12 -3.57 19.34
C LYS A 219 20.96 -4.83 19.18
N ARG A 220 20.90 -5.75 20.14
CA ARG A 220 21.62 -7.02 20.10
C ARG A 220 21.13 -7.92 18.97
N ALA A 221 19.81 -8.09 18.84
CA ALA A 221 19.21 -8.85 17.75
C ALA A 221 19.48 -8.21 16.39
N LEU A 222 19.34 -6.89 16.26
CA LEU A 222 19.61 -6.15 15.04
C LEU A 222 21.05 -6.34 14.56
N ARG A 223 22.03 -6.17 15.45
CA ARG A 223 23.45 -6.39 15.12
C ARG A 223 23.71 -7.83 14.66
N ARG A 224 23.09 -8.81 15.32
CA ARG A 224 23.24 -10.23 14.98
C ARG A 224 22.66 -10.53 13.60
N GLU A 225 21.43 -10.08 13.32
CA GLU A 225 20.76 -10.37 12.05
C GLU A 225 21.42 -9.67 10.86
N ILE A 226 21.90 -8.42 11.02
CA ILE A 226 22.65 -7.73 9.95
C ILE A 226 23.93 -8.49 9.61
N LYS A 227 24.74 -8.83 10.62
CA LYS A 227 26.00 -9.56 10.41
C LYS A 227 25.76 -10.93 9.77
N ARG A 228 24.73 -11.65 10.23
CA ARG A 228 24.36 -12.94 9.68
C ARG A 228 23.85 -12.82 8.24
N ALA A 229 23.06 -11.79 7.92
CA ALA A 229 22.58 -11.55 6.56
C ALA A 229 23.75 -11.28 5.60
N LEU A 230 24.70 -10.42 5.99
CA LEU A 230 25.91 -10.15 5.23
C LEU A 230 26.73 -11.43 5.01
N GLN A 231 26.93 -12.23 6.07
CA GLN A 231 27.65 -13.50 5.98
C GLN A 231 26.95 -14.49 5.03
N MET A 232 25.64 -14.65 5.14
CA MET A 232 24.84 -15.57 4.32
C MET A 232 24.67 -15.11 2.87
N ALA A 233 24.73 -13.80 2.62
CA ALA A 233 24.72 -13.25 1.27
C ALA A 233 26.07 -13.49 0.57
N GLY A 234 27.16 -13.57 1.35
CA GLY A 234 28.52 -13.79 0.86
C GLY A 234 29.09 -12.56 0.14
N SER A 235 30.28 -12.70 -0.43
CA SER A 235 30.88 -11.69 -1.31
C SER A 235 30.74 -12.16 -2.75
N ARG A 236 29.93 -11.46 -3.56
CA ARG A 236 29.80 -11.69 -5.01
C ARG A 236 29.76 -10.34 -5.73
N GLU A 237 30.27 -10.30 -6.95
CA GLU A 237 30.27 -9.11 -7.81
C GLU A 237 28.85 -8.56 -8.03
N ASN A 238 27.86 -9.46 -8.17
CA ASN A 238 26.44 -9.11 -8.37
C ASN A 238 25.58 -9.26 -7.11
N ARG A 239 26.16 -9.17 -5.91
CA ARG A 239 25.37 -9.22 -4.67
C ARG A 239 24.71 -7.86 -4.43
N GLY A 240 23.40 -7.86 -4.21
CA GLY A 240 22.69 -6.66 -3.78
C GLY A 240 22.96 -6.30 -2.32
N PRO A 241 22.64 -5.06 -1.90
CA PRO A 241 22.95 -4.57 -0.57
C PRO A 241 22.02 -5.11 0.51
N ILE A 242 22.52 -5.11 1.76
CA ILE A 242 21.69 -5.34 2.95
C ILE A 242 21.29 -4.00 3.56
N GLY A 243 19.99 -3.76 3.53
CA GLY A 243 19.35 -2.59 4.11
C GLY A 243 18.72 -2.86 5.48
N VAL A 244 18.44 -1.78 6.20
CA VAL A 244 17.69 -1.80 7.45
C VAL A 244 16.59 -0.75 7.41
N ASN A 245 15.36 -1.17 7.68
CA ASN A 245 14.23 -0.26 7.87
C ASN A 245 14.10 0.14 9.33
N ILE A 246 13.98 1.45 9.56
CA ILE A 246 13.83 2.05 10.88
C ILE A 246 12.63 2.99 10.86
N LEU A 247 11.66 2.75 11.74
CA LEU A 247 10.53 3.64 11.94
C LEU A 247 11.02 4.94 12.60
N TRP A 248 10.87 6.06 11.89
CA TRP A 248 11.39 7.34 12.33
C TRP A 248 10.65 7.91 13.54
N SER A 249 9.34 7.61 13.66
CA SER A 249 8.52 7.93 14.84
C SER A 249 8.97 7.23 16.12
N SER A 250 9.82 6.20 16.03
CA SER A 250 10.33 5.51 17.21
C SER A 250 11.23 6.42 18.04
N LYS A 251 10.98 6.48 19.36
CA LYS A 251 11.83 7.20 20.33
C LYS A 251 13.32 6.79 20.25
N ASN A 252 13.60 5.56 19.81
CA ASN A 252 14.93 4.98 19.75
C ASN A 252 15.54 4.96 18.33
N CYS A 253 14.93 5.64 17.35
CA CYS A 253 15.36 5.60 15.95
C CYS A 253 16.86 5.92 15.78
N ARG A 254 17.39 6.90 16.54
CA ARG A 254 18.82 7.25 16.56
C ARG A 254 19.72 6.06 16.90
N GLU A 255 19.37 5.32 17.94
CA GLU A 255 20.20 4.21 18.44
C GLU A 255 20.15 3.03 17.48
N TYR A 256 19.01 2.80 16.82
CA TYR A 256 18.91 1.81 15.75
C TYR A 256 19.71 2.20 14.51
N VAL A 257 19.71 3.48 14.11
CA VAL A 257 20.53 3.94 12.96
C VAL A 257 22.00 3.68 13.23
N LYS A 258 22.52 4.11 14.39
CA LYS A 258 23.93 3.86 14.77
C LYS A 258 24.24 2.37 14.79
N THR A 259 23.39 1.57 15.44
CA THR A 259 23.60 0.12 15.56
C THR A 259 23.63 -0.54 14.19
N ALA A 260 22.75 -0.13 13.27
CA ALA A 260 22.70 -0.66 11.91
C ALA A 260 23.97 -0.33 11.11
N VAL A 261 24.38 0.95 11.15
CA VAL A 261 25.60 1.42 10.47
C VAL A 261 26.85 0.72 11.03
N GLU A 262 26.99 0.64 12.35
CA GLU A 262 28.09 -0.08 13.03
C GLU A 262 28.11 -1.58 12.71
N ALA A 263 26.94 -2.19 12.47
CA ALA A 263 26.83 -3.59 12.11
C ALA A 263 27.12 -3.87 10.63
N GLY A 264 27.24 -2.83 9.79
CA GLY A 264 27.57 -2.95 8.38
C GLY A 264 26.37 -2.83 7.42
N ALA A 265 25.24 -2.26 7.85
CA ALA A 265 24.14 -1.97 6.93
C ALA A 265 24.58 -0.98 5.84
N GLU A 266 24.23 -1.29 4.59
CA GLU A 266 24.61 -0.48 3.42
C GLU A 266 23.51 0.51 3.04
N VAL A 267 22.26 0.20 3.35
CA VAL A 267 21.11 1.07 3.08
C VAL A 267 20.31 1.28 4.37
N ILE A 268 19.99 2.52 4.71
CA ILE A 268 19.04 2.86 5.78
C ILE A 268 17.76 3.37 5.14
N ILE A 269 16.68 2.63 5.37
CA ILE A 269 15.33 3.00 4.93
C ILE A 269 14.58 3.58 6.12
N CYS A 270 13.98 4.76 5.98
CA CYS A 270 13.21 5.39 7.05
C CYS A 270 11.77 5.66 6.65
N GLY A 271 10.81 5.02 7.33
CA GLY A 271 9.37 5.29 7.21
C GLY A 271 8.77 5.90 8.47
N ALA A 272 7.44 6.04 8.52
CA ALA A 272 6.68 6.52 9.67
C ALA A 272 7.19 7.87 10.24
N GLY A 273 7.23 8.91 9.41
CA GLY A 273 7.63 10.27 9.79
C GLY A 273 8.55 10.92 8.77
N ILE A 274 8.88 12.20 8.97
CA ILE A 274 9.81 12.94 8.09
C ILE A 274 11.22 12.94 8.72
N PRO A 275 12.20 12.22 8.14
CA PRO A 275 13.52 12.03 8.73
C PRO A 275 14.46 13.24 8.59
N THR A 276 14.02 14.42 8.99
CA THR A 276 14.75 15.70 8.81
C THR A 276 16.18 15.66 9.34
N ASN A 277 16.44 14.96 10.45
CA ASN A 277 17.76 14.92 11.08
C ASN A 277 18.53 13.60 10.88
N LEU A 278 18.07 12.70 10.00
CA LEU A 278 18.74 11.41 9.76
C LEU A 278 20.22 11.54 9.34
N PRO A 279 20.62 12.47 8.45
CA PRO A 279 22.04 12.63 8.07
C PRO A 279 22.97 12.95 9.26
N ARG A 280 22.43 13.52 10.35
CA ARG A 280 23.20 13.76 11.59
C ARG A 280 23.70 12.46 12.21
N TYR A 281 22.95 11.37 12.07
CA TYR A 281 23.21 10.08 12.71
C TYR A 281 23.94 9.10 11.79
N CYS A 282 23.99 9.38 10.48
CA CYS A 282 24.76 8.64 9.50
C CYS A 282 25.57 9.60 8.63
N LYS A 283 26.79 9.91 9.08
CA LYS A 283 27.73 10.76 8.33
C LYS A 283 28.49 10.01 7.24
N ASP A 284 28.56 8.68 7.34
CA ASP A 284 29.18 7.86 6.31
C ASP A 284 28.36 7.98 5.02
N LYS A 285 29.00 8.46 3.96
CA LYS A 285 28.40 8.61 2.62
C LYS A 285 28.43 7.30 1.82
N ARG A 286 29.05 6.24 2.35
CA ARG A 286 28.99 4.89 1.77
C ARG A 286 27.70 4.17 2.14
N VAL A 287 27.00 4.62 3.18
CA VAL A 287 25.68 4.11 3.55
C VAL A 287 24.61 4.99 2.90
N ALA A 288 23.77 4.40 2.07
CA ALA A 288 22.67 5.07 1.40
C ALA A 288 21.53 5.40 2.37
N LEU A 289 20.96 6.60 2.28
CA LEU A 289 19.80 7.03 3.07
C LEU A 289 18.58 7.19 2.16
N VAL A 290 17.61 6.30 2.32
CA VAL A 290 16.43 6.17 1.45
C VAL A 290 15.13 6.37 2.26
N PRO A 291 14.64 7.61 2.40
CA PRO A 291 13.37 7.89 3.05
C PRO A 291 12.15 7.34 2.28
N ILE A 292 11.15 6.88 3.01
CA ILE A 292 9.81 6.54 2.50
C ILE A 292 8.92 7.79 2.57
N VAL A 293 8.24 8.12 1.48
CA VAL A 293 7.31 9.25 1.36
C VAL A 293 5.99 8.79 0.75
N ALA A 294 4.92 9.53 1.05
CA ALA A 294 3.59 9.32 0.43
C ALA A 294 3.18 10.49 -0.48
N SER A 295 4.04 11.49 -0.68
CA SER A 295 3.74 12.65 -1.53
C SER A 295 4.99 13.42 -1.97
N LYS A 296 4.87 14.15 -3.08
CA LYS A 296 5.86 15.13 -3.56
C LYS A 296 6.23 16.15 -2.49
N ARG A 297 5.25 16.63 -1.70
CA ARG A 297 5.47 17.60 -0.62
C ARG A 297 6.45 17.07 0.43
N ALA A 298 6.29 15.81 0.84
CA ALA A 298 7.18 15.20 1.82
C ALA A 298 8.60 15.05 1.27
N ALA A 299 8.75 14.61 0.01
CA ALA A 299 10.06 14.53 -0.65
C ALA A 299 10.77 15.89 -0.69
N ASN A 300 10.09 16.94 -1.16
CA ASN A 300 10.63 18.30 -1.24
C ASN A 300 11.10 18.83 0.14
N ILE A 301 10.33 18.57 1.22
CA ILE A 301 10.73 18.95 2.58
C ILE A 301 12.05 18.29 2.99
N ILE A 302 12.19 17.00 2.73
CA ILE A 302 13.40 16.24 3.08
C ILE A 302 14.59 16.76 2.29
N ILE A 303 14.45 16.93 0.98
CA ILE A 303 15.48 17.45 0.07
C ILE A 303 15.98 18.81 0.59
N ARG A 304 15.09 19.80 0.72
CA ARG A 304 15.46 21.15 1.15
C ARG A 304 16.12 21.16 2.51
N ASN A 305 15.59 20.36 3.44
CA ASN A 305 16.13 20.30 4.80
C ASN A 305 17.53 19.72 4.82
N TRP A 306 17.74 18.58 4.15
CA TRP A 306 19.02 17.89 4.18
C TRP A 306 20.10 18.65 3.43
N THR A 307 19.77 19.21 2.26
CA THR A 307 20.69 20.05 1.49
C THR A 307 21.14 21.24 2.33
N LYS A 308 20.20 21.97 2.94
CA LYS A 308 20.50 23.19 3.72
C LYS A 308 21.27 22.91 5.01
N LYS A 309 20.93 21.86 5.75
CA LYS A 309 21.49 21.62 7.10
C LYS A 309 22.71 20.70 7.12
N TYR A 310 22.82 19.80 6.15
CA TYR A 310 23.80 18.71 6.19
C TYR A 310 24.67 18.62 4.94
N ASN A 311 24.42 19.46 3.92
CA ASN A 311 25.10 19.36 2.62
C ASN A 311 25.08 17.92 2.07
N ARG A 312 23.90 17.30 2.18
CA ARG A 312 23.61 15.92 1.75
C ARG A 312 22.20 15.90 1.19
N THR A 313 22.00 15.20 0.09
CA THR A 313 20.68 14.87 -0.47
C THR A 313 20.35 13.41 -0.17
N PRO A 314 19.07 13.01 -0.22
CA PRO A 314 18.69 11.60 -0.19
C PRO A 314 19.32 10.82 -1.34
N ASP A 315 19.77 9.61 -1.06
CA ASP A 315 20.43 8.73 -2.04
C ASP A 315 19.39 7.98 -2.92
N GLY A 316 18.11 8.13 -2.60
CA GLY A 316 16.95 7.60 -3.30
C GLY A 316 15.69 7.88 -2.48
N PHE A 317 14.51 7.66 -3.06
CA PHE A 317 13.24 7.72 -2.34
C PHE A 317 12.42 6.46 -2.58
N ILE A 318 11.67 6.04 -1.56
CA ILE A 318 10.59 5.06 -1.73
C ILE A 318 9.25 5.80 -1.66
N PHE A 319 8.44 5.70 -2.70
CA PHE A 319 7.04 6.12 -2.66
C PHE A 319 6.18 4.97 -2.13
N GLN A 320 5.50 5.16 -1.00
CA GLN A 320 4.50 4.23 -0.48
C GLN A 320 3.10 4.62 -0.96
N GLY A 321 2.55 3.84 -1.89
CA GLY A 321 1.18 3.94 -2.33
C GLY A 321 0.16 3.39 -1.32
N PRO A 322 -1.13 3.69 -1.51
CA PRO A 322 -2.21 3.32 -0.58
C PRO A 322 -2.52 1.81 -0.54
N LEU A 323 -2.05 1.06 -1.54
CA LEU A 323 -2.23 -0.39 -1.65
C LEU A 323 -1.18 -1.19 -0.85
N ALA A 324 -0.24 -0.50 -0.18
CA ALA A 324 0.76 -1.13 0.67
C ALA A 324 0.15 -1.84 1.89
N GLY A 325 0.95 -2.73 2.48
CA GLY A 325 0.65 -3.33 3.78
C GLY A 325 1.32 -2.60 4.94
N GLY A 326 0.86 -2.88 6.16
CA GLY A 326 1.34 -2.17 7.35
C GLY A 326 0.70 -0.79 7.48
N TYR A 327 1.34 0.09 8.25
CA TYR A 327 0.90 1.47 8.41
C TYR A 327 1.10 2.29 7.14
N LEU A 328 0.09 3.08 6.78
CA LEU A 328 0.02 3.86 5.55
C LEU A 328 0.34 5.34 5.81
N GLY A 329 1.08 5.97 4.90
CA GLY A 329 1.41 7.39 4.96
C GLY A 329 0.27 8.36 4.58
N VAL A 330 -0.94 7.85 4.37
CA VAL A 330 -2.12 8.60 3.91
C VAL A 330 -3.27 8.39 4.90
N LYS A 331 -4.04 9.43 5.23
CA LYS A 331 -5.19 9.30 6.14
C LYS A 331 -6.28 8.45 5.51
N GLU A 332 -7.07 7.74 6.33
CA GLU A 332 -8.21 6.92 5.89
C GLU A 332 -9.13 7.71 4.94
N SER A 333 -9.38 8.98 5.26
CA SER A 333 -10.26 9.84 4.47
C SER A 333 -9.75 10.19 3.07
N GLN A 334 -8.48 9.92 2.77
CA GLN A 334 -7.83 10.25 1.51
C GLN A 334 -7.43 9.00 0.72
N MET A 335 -7.77 7.81 1.21
CA MET A 335 -7.36 6.53 0.63
C MET A 335 -7.86 6.34 -0.81
N ASP A 336 -9.14 6.60 -1.05
CA ASP A 336 -9.75 6.45 -2.38
C ASP A 336 -9.08 7.37 -3.40
N ALA A 337 -8.97 8.66 -3.07
CA ALA A 337 -8.29 9.65 -3.90
C ALA A 337 -6.82 9.31 -4.13
N ALA A 338 -6.11 8.81 -3.10
CA ALA A 338 -4.72 8.39 -3.25
C ALA A 338 -4.58 7.16 -4.17
N GLY A 339 -5.60 6.30 -4.22
CA GLY A 339 -5.67 5.16 -5.13
C GLY A 339 -5.83 5.61 -6.57
N GLU A 340 -6.79 6.50 -6.84
CA GLU A 340 -6.98 7.11 -8.16
C GLU A 340 -5.74 7.88 -8.64
N GLU A 341 -5.07 8.58 -7.73
CA GLU A 341 -3.88 9.37 -8.03
C GLU A 341 -2.56 8.58 -7.92
N PHE A 342 -2.58 7.24 -7.76
CA PHE A 342 -1.36 6.45 -7.52
C PHE A 342 -0.28 6.71 -8.58
N TYR A 343 -0.62 6.58 -9.85
CA TYR A 343 0.30 6.80 -10.97
C TYR A 343 0.72 8.27 -11.13
N LYS A 344 -0.21 9.20 -10.89
CA LYS A 344 0.09 10.64 -10.86
C LYS A 344 1.12 10.97 -9.78
N ASN A 345 0.98 10.39 -8.60
CA ASN A 345 1.91 10.61 -7.49
C ASN A 345 3.31 10.07 -7.80
N ILE A 346 3.43 8.96 -8.52
CA ILE A 346 4.73 8.47 -9.02
C ILE A 346 5.37 9.55 -9.91
N ALA A 347 4.64 10.04 -10.93
CA ALA A 347 5.16 11.05 -11.85
C ALA A 347 5.49 12.38 -11.14
N ASP A 348 4.62 12.85 -10.24
CA ASP A 348 4.80 14.09 -9.48
C ASP A 348 6.05 14.03 -8.59
N ILE A 349 6.29 12.88 -7.93
CA ILE A 349 7.48 12.66 -7.11
C ILE A 349 8.70 12.55 -8.01
N LYS A 350 8.65 11.75 -9.08
CA LYS A 350 9.78 11.58 -10.01
C LYS A 350 10.26 12.93 -10.56
N GLY A 351 9.33 13.78 -11.02
CA GLY A 351 9.68 15.12 -11.51
C GLY A 351 10.30 16.03 -10.45
N GLU A 352 10.01 15.84 -9.16
CA GLU A 352 10.73 16.53 -8.08
C GLU A 352 12.17 16.01 -7.94
N LEU A 353 12.37 14.69 -8.09
CA LEU A 353 13.69 14.06 -7.96
C LEU A 353 14.62 14.34 -9.14
N GLU A 354 14.10 14.67 -10.32
CA GLU A 354 14.90 15.11 -11.48
C GLU A 354 15.71 16.38 -11.20
N THR A 355 15.36 17.15 -10.16
CA THR A 355 16.15 18.30 -9.71
C THR A 355 17.43 17.91 -8.97
N LEU A 356 17.59 16.63 -8.65
CA LEU A 356 18.73 16.06 -7.97
C LEU A 356 19.61 15.31 -8.95
N GLU A 357 20.92 15.37 -8.72
CA GLU A 357 21.86 14.50 -9.37
C GLU A 357 21.63 13.06 -8.91
N HIS A 358 21.20 12.19 -9.82
CA HIS A 358 21.08 10.73 -9.64
C HIS A 358 20.31 10.29 -8.38
N CYS A 359 19.01 10.60 -8.31
CA CYS A 359 18.13 10.15 -7.22
C CYS A 359 17.00 9.25 -7.74
N PRO A 360 17.09 7.91 -7.56
CA PRO A 360 16.06 6.98 -8.05
C PRO A 360 14.79 7.01 -7.18
N LEU A 361 13.66 6.74 -7.83
CA LEU A 361 12.35 6.54 -7.22
C LEU A 361 11.99 5.05 -7.22
N ILE A 362 11.86 4.48 -6.03
CA ILE A 362 11.40 3.12 -5.79
C ILE A 362 9.90 3.17 -5.45
N VAL A 363 9.07 2.40 -6.14
CA VAL A 363 7.61 2.38 -5.91
C VAL A 363 7.20 1.18 -5.06
N CYS A 364 6.38 1.44 -4.05
CA CYS A 364 5.83 0.46 -3.11
C CYS A 364 4.31 0.55 -3.06
N GLY A 365 3.66 -0.59 -2.80
CA GLY A 365 2.22 -0.69 -2.55
C GLY A 365 1.46 -0.98 -3.84
N GLY A 366 0.81 -2.15 -3.88
CA GLY A 366 0.09 -2.62 -5.08
C GLY A 366 0.96 -3.23 -6.17
N ILE A 367 2.28 -3.35 -5.95
CA ILE A 367 3.19 -4.09 -6.84
C ILE A 367 3.30 -5.53 -6.33
N TYR A 368 2.81 -6.49 -7.12
CA TYR A 368 2.91 -7.92 -6.82
C TYR A 368 3.56 -8.70 -7.97
N SER A 369 3.17 -8.41 -9.22
CA SER A 369 3.69 -9.07 -10.42
C SER A 369 4.49 -8.13 -11.33
N ARG A 370 5.12 -8.69 -12.37
CA ARG A 370 5.82 -7.93 -13.41
C ARG A 370 4.91 -6.89 -14.07
N GLU A 371 3.66 -7.23 -14.37
CA GLU A 371 2.71 -6.33 -15.04
C GLU A 371 2.41 -5.10 -14.16
N ASP A 372 2.31 -5.29 -12.84
CA ASP A 372 2.13 -4.19 -11.90
C ASP A 372 3.34 -3.23 -11.94
N ALA A 373 4.55 -3.79 -12.05
CA ALA A 373 5.80 -3.02 -12.15
C ALA A 373 5.93 -2.30 -13.49
N GLU A 374 5.57 -2.93 -14.62
CA GLU A 374 5.56 -2.32 -15.94
C GLU A 374 4.66 -1.08 -15.99
N LYS A 375 3.47 -1.17 -15.40
CA LYS A 375 2.54 -0.04 -15.29
C LYS A 375 3.15 1.11 -14.49
N ALA A 376 3.76 0.84 -13.34
CA ALA A 376 4.39 1.87 -12.52
C ALA A 376 5.69 2.44 -13.14
N TYR A 377 6.45 1.63 -13.89
CA TYR A 377 7.64 2.03 -14.63
C TYR A 377 7.33 3.14 -15.64
N VAL A 378 6.20 3.02 -16.34
CA VAL A 378 5.71 4.03 -17.30
C VAL A 378 5.51 5.41 -16.67
N TYR A 379 5.31 5.50 -15.35
CA TYR A 379 5.15 6.76 -14.61
C TYR A 379 6.45 7.26 -13.96
N GLY A 380 7.57 6.59 -14.19
CA GLY A 380 8.89 7.02 -13.72
C GLY A 380 9.42 6.28 -12.50
N ALA A 381 8.89 5.09 -12.19
CA ALA A 381 9.52 4.20 -11.23
C ALA A 381 10.86 3.68 -11.77
N ASP A 382 11.93 3.80 -10.99
CA ASP A 382 13.24 3.22 -11.31
C ASP A 382 13.44 1.83 -10.65
N GLY A 383 12.61 1.49 -9.67
CA GLY A 383 12.64 0.22 -8.96
C GLY A 383 11.37 -0.04 -8.14
N PHE A 384 11.30 -1.22 -7.52
CA PHE A 384 10.07 -1.68 -6.87
C PHE A 384 10.36 -2.27 -5.49
N LEU A 385 9.54 -1.89 -4.50
CA LEU A 385 9.57 -2.48 -3.17
C LEU A 385 8.30 -3.30 -2.92
N MET A 386 8.49 -4.58 -2.62
CA MET A 386 7.39 -5.52 -2.41
C MET A 386 7.47 -6.11 -1.01
N GLY A 387 6.40 -6.00 -0.22
CA GLY A 387 6.32 -6.63 1.11
C GLY A 387 5.61 -7.98 1.02
N THR A 388 4.30 -7.93 0.76
CA THR A 388 3.40 -9.08 0.69
C THR A 388 3.89 -10.19 -0.25
N ARG A 389 4.47 -9.85 -1.41
CA ARG A 389 5.03 -10.82 -2.37
C ARG A 389 6.11 -11.73 -1.76
N PHE A 390 6.90 -11.21 -0.82
CA PHE A 390 8.01 -11.96 -0.22
C PHE A 390 7.62 -12.76 1.02
N VAL A 391 6.41 -12.59 1.58
CA VAL A 391 5.99 -13.31 2.79
C VAL A 391 5.85 -14.80 2.53
N THR A 392 5.24 -15.18 1.41
CA THR A 392 5.04 -16.57 1.00
C THR A 392 6.25 -17.12 0.25
N THR A 393 7.45 -16.81 0.73
CA THR A 393 8.69 -17.41 0.26
C THR A 393 9.25 -18.43 1.25
N GLN A 394 10.02 -19.40 0.76
CA GLN A 394 10.72 -20.37 1.60
C GLN A 394 11.72 -19.68 2.56
N GLU A 395 12.30 -18.58 2.11
CA GLU A 395 13.35 -17.85 2.83
C GLU A 395 12.80 -16.86 3.86
N CYS A 396 11.53 -16.44 3.74
CA CYS A 396 10.85 -15.61 4.73
C CYS A 396 10.92 -16.24 6.13
N ASP A 397 11.25 -15.41 7.13
CA ASP A 397 11.48 -15.83 8.52
C ASP A 397 10.17 -16.00 9.32
N ALA A 398 9.02 -15.73 8.70
CA ALA A 398 7.70 -16.03 9.24
C ALA A 398 7.50 -17.54 9.46
N SER A 399 6.65 -17.91 10.44
CA SER A 399 6.26 -19.30 10.64
C SER A 399 5.46 -19.82 9.46
N ASP A 400 5.46 -21.14 9.25
CA ASP A 400 4.69 -21.76 8.16
C ASP A 400 3.20 -21.44 8.30
N VAL A 401 2.66 -21.49 9.53
CA VAL A 401 1.26 -21.11 9.83
C VAL A 401 0.96 -19.67 9.40
N TYR A 402 1.89 -18.72 9.57
CA TYR A 402 1.72 -17.35 9.11
C TYR A 402 1.67 -17.26 7.57
N LYS A 403 2.47 -18.07 6.88
CA LYS A 403 2.48 -18.14 5.40
C LYS A 403 1.21 -18.79 4.87
N GLU A 404 0.73 -19.86 5.51
CA GLU A 404 -0.54 -20.49 5.15
C GLU A 404 -1.73 -19.53 5.33
N ALA A 405 -1.72 -18.70 6.37
CA ALA A 405 -2.73 -17.65 6.53
C ALA A 405 -2.73 -16.62 5.38
N TYR A 406 -1.56 -16.32 4.81
CA TYR A 406 -1.48 -15.49 3.60
C TYR A 406 -2.10 -16.19 2.39
N LEU A 407 -1.87 -17.50 2.23
CA LEU A 407 -2.41 -18.27 1.11
C LEU A 407 -3.93 -18.45 1.19
N ALA A 408 -4.47 -18.53 2.41
CA ALA A 408 -5.90 -18.65 2.66
C ALA A 408 -6.67 -17.33 2.54
N CYS A 409 -5.98 -16.19 2.56
CA CYS A 409 -6.59 -14.87 2.59
C CYS A 409 -7.08 -14.43 1.19
N GLY A 410 -8.39 -14.19 1.05
CA GLY A 410 -9.00 -13.61 -0.13
C GLY A 410 -8.97 -12.09 -0.11
N GLU A 411 -9.43 -11.48 -1.21
CA GLU A 411 -9.46 -10.02 -1.34
C GLU A 411 -10.39 -9.34 -0.33
N LYS A 412 -11.50 -10.00 0.02
CA LYS A 412 -12.50 -9.52 0.98
C LYS A 412 -12.05 -9.65 2.44
N ASP A 413 -10.99 -10.41 2.69
CA ASP A 413 -10.48 -10.67 4.04
C ASP A 413 -9.41 -9.63 4.44
N VAL A 414 -9.42 -8.44 3.82
CA VAL A 414 -8.49 -7.36 4.08
C VAL A 414 -9.23 -6.14 4.60
N THR A 415 -8.80 -5.62 5.74
CA THR A 415 -9.42 -4.45 6.38
C THR A 415 -8.38 -3.42 6.81
N LEU A 416 -8.86 -2.27 7.30
CA LEU A 416 -8.05 -1.19 7.83
C LEU A 416 -8.32 -1.03 9.33
N ILE A 417 -7.25 -1.02 10.11
CA ILE A 417 -7.27 -0.58 11.52
C ILE A 417 -6.70 0.83 11.64
N THR A 418 -7.04 1.56 12.70
CA THR A 418 -6.42 2.85 13.00
C THR A 418 -5.15 2.63 13.83
N SER A 419 -4.03 3.18 13.38
CA SER A 419 -2.78 3.21 14.15
C SER A 419 -2.85 4.22 15.30
N PRO A 420 -1.95 4.09 16.29
CA PRO A 420 -1.81 5.06 17.39
C PRO A 420 -1.65 6.52 16.94
N GLU A 421 -1.01 6.70 15.78
CA GLU A 421 -0.74 8.01 15.18
C GLU A 421 -1.90 8.53 14.32
N GLY A 422 -3.02 7.81 14.26
CA GLY A 422 -4.23 8.20 13.52
C GLY A 422 -4.17 7.91 12.01
N PHE A 423 -3.18 7.12 11.57
CA PHE A 423 -3.06 6.65 10.19
C PHE A 423 -3.58 5.22 10.03
N PRO A 424 -4.12 4.81 8.88
CA PRO A 424 -4.58 3.44 8.69
C PRO A 424 -3.42 2.44 8.70
N GLY A 425 -3.68 1.23 9.19
CA GLY A 425 -2.86 0.04 9.02
C GLY A 425 -3.64 -1.04 8.29
N ARG A 426 -3.10 -1.61 7.22
CA ARG A 426 -3.78 -2.65 6.43
C ARG A 426 -3.44 -4.05 6.93
N VAL A 427 -4.48 -4.79 7.31
CA VAL A 427 -4.38 -6.09 7.98
C VAL A 427 -5.32 -7.12 7.36
N VAL A 428 -5.04 -8.39 7.60
CA VAL A 428 -6.01 -9.48 7.39
C VAL A 428 -7.12 -9.32 8.43
N ASP A 429 -8.36 -9.36 7.99
CA ASP A 429 -9.53 -9.35 8.86
C ASP A 429 -9.69 -10.71 9.53
N ASN A 430 -9.59 -10.72 10.86
CA ASN A 430 -9.67 -11.94 11.66
C ASN A 430 -10.34 -11.64 13.01
N ALA A 431 -10.61 -12.70 13.77
CA ALA A 431 -11.25 -12.57 15.08
C ALA A 431 -10.49 -11.66 16.05
N TYR A 432 -9.17 -11.55 15.94
CA TYR A 432 -8.39 -10.63 16.77
C TYR A 432 -8.66 -9.16 16.40
N VAL A 433 -8.69 -8.82 15.11
CA VAL A 433 -8.98 -7.47 14.62
C VAL A 433 -10.35 -6.98 15.12
N SER A 434 -11.37 -7.83 15.12
CA SER A 434 -12.70 -7.45 15.63
C SER A 434 -12.75 -7.23 17.16
N ARG A 435 -11.83 -7.84 17.91
CA ARG A 435 -11.76 -7.74 19.38
C ARG A 435 -10.92 -6.57 19.87
N ILE A 436 -9.96 -6.10 19.07
CA ILE A 436 -9.08 -5.01 19.46
C ILE A 436 -9.69 -3.65 19.08
N GLY A 437 -9.67 -2.71 20.03
CA GLY A 437 -9.86 -1.30 19.71
C GLY A 437 -8.59 -0.68 19.13
N GLU A 438 -8.51 0.65 19.12
CA GLU A 438 -7.35 1.40 18.64
C GLU A 438 -6.16 1.44 19.65
N ASP A 439 -6.09 0.49 20.61
CA ASP A 439 -5.02 0.47 21.63
C ASP A 439 -3.66 0.05 21.02
N PRO A 440 -2.63 0.92 21.07
CA PRO A 440 -1.29 0.63 20.54
C PRO A 440 -0.64 -0.65 21.07
N ARG A 441 -0.93 -1.00 22.33
CA ARG A 441 -0.38 -2.17 23.02
C ARG A 441 -0.97 -3.45 22.45
N CYS A 442 -2.26 -3.44 22.13
CA CYS A 442 -2.94 -4.57 21.50
C CYS A 442 -2.36 -4.83 20.10
N ILE A 443 -2.14 -3.79 19.28
CA ILE A 443 -1.55 -3.97 17.95
C ILE A 443 -0.14 -4.58 18.05
N THR A 444 0.72 -4.05 18.93
CA THR A 444 2.08 -4.57 19.09
C THR A 444 2.08 -6.02 19.57
N GLN A 445 1.22 -6.35 20.56
CA GLN A 445 1.12 -7.70 21.09
C GLN A 445 0.58 -8.68 20.05
N GLY A 446 -0.45 -8.30 19.29
CA GLY A 446 -1.01 -9.12 18.23
C GLY A 446 0.02 -9.43 17.13
N LEU A 447 0.85 -8.46 16.75
CA LEU A 447 1.91 -8.70 15.78
C LEU A 447 2.98 -9.67 16.33
N ILE A 448 3.32 -9.57 17.62
CA ILE A 448 4.22 -10.51 18.30
C ILE A 448 3.62 -11.92 18.33
N ASN A 449 2.33 -12.05 18.68
CA ASN A 449 1.62 -13.32 18.69
C ASN A 449 1.64 -13.98 17.30
N ALA A 450 1.32 -13.22 16.25
CA ALA A 450 1.34 -13.71 14.88
C ALA A 450 2.74 -14.17 14.45
N ALA A 451 3.79 -13.42 14.79
CA ALA A 451 5.19 -13.80 14.53
C ALA A 451 5.67 -15.01 15.33
N LEU A 452 4.99 -15.36 16.43
CA LEU A 452 5.19 -16.58 17.21
C LEU A 452 4.31 -17.74 16.73
N GLY A 453 3.40 -17.50 15.76
CA GLY A 453 2.50 -18.51 15.20
C GLY A 453 1.12 -18.59 15.89
N ASP A 454 0.85 -17.75 16.89
CA ASP A 454 -0.50 -17.61 17.46
C ASP A 454 -1.31 -16.64 16.60
N LEU A 455 -2.03 -17.21 15.62
CA LEU A 455 -2.88 -16.42 14.73
C LEU A 455 -4.26 -16.12 15.31
N GLU A 456 -4.72 -16.91 16.30
CA GLU A 456 -5.99 -16.66 16.96
C GLU A 456 -5.95 -15.33 17.71
N ASN A 457 -4.83 -15.02 18.36
CA ASN A 457 -4.57 -13.74 19.01
C ASN A 457 -3.61 -12.86 18.22
N GLY A 458 -3.45 -13.15 16.93
CA GLY A 458 -2.48 -12.55 16.05
C GLY A 458 -3.05 -11.40 15.23
N LEU A 459 -2.23 -10.39 14.99
CA LEU A 459 -2.50 -9.36 13.99
C LEU A 459 -1.56 -9.54 12.80
N ILE A 460 -2.10 -9.61 11.59
CA ILE A 460 -1.34 -9.89 10.38
C ILE A 460 -1.43 -8.68 9.46
N PHE A 461 -0.36 -7.88 9.36
CA PHE A 461 -0.29 -6.85 8.33
C PHE A 461 -0.20 -7.48 6.93
N CYS A 462 -0.87 -6.88 5.95
CA CYS A 462 -0.82 -7.31 4.56
C CYS A 462 -1.14 -6.17 3.59
N GLY A 463 -0.66 -6.27 2.35
CA GLY A 463 -1.05 -5.38 1.24
C GLY A 463 -2.39 -5.79 0.64
N SER A 464 -2.97 -4.93 -0.20
CA SER A 464 -4.29 -5.22 -0.81
C SER A 464 -4.27 -6.42 -1.76
N LYS A 465 -3.13 -6.69 -2.41
CA LYS A 465 -2.96 -7.81 -3.36
C LYS A 465 -2.56 -9.13 -2.66
N ILE A 466 -2.85 -9.31 -1.38
CA ILE A 466 -2.54 -10.57 -0.65
C ILE A 466 -3.18 -11.78 -1.33
N TYR A 467 -4.39 -11.63 -1.88
CA TYR A 467 -5.12 -12.69 -2.56
C TYR A 467 -4.39 -13.27 -3.78
N LYS A 468 -3.38 -12.58 -4.33
CA LYS A 468 -2.52 -13.12 -5.40
C LYS A 468 -1.53 -14.17 -4.90
N ALA A 469 -1.30 -14.29 -3.58
CA ALA A 469 -0.46 -15.33 -3.00
C ALA A 469 -1.16 -16.69 -3.04
N LYS A 470 -0.72 -17.57 -3.94
CA LYS A 470 -1.33 -18.89 -4.16
C LYS A 470 -0.42 -20.08 -3.84
N LYS A 471 0.86 -19.83 -3.56
CA LYS A 471 1.85 -20.88 -3.26
C LYS A 471 3.01 -20.32 -2.43
N ILE A 472 3.73 -21.22 -1.78
CA ILE A 472 5.06 -20.94 -1.26
C ILE A 472 6.08 -21.12 -2.39
N GLU A 473 6.82 -20.06 -2.72
CA GLU A 473 7.84 -20.06 -3.77
C GLU A 473 9.22 -19.67 -3.24
N ARG A 474 10.27 -19.67 -4.07
CA ARG A 474 11.60 -19.18 -3.65
C ARG A 474 11.77 -17.74 -4.06
N VAL A 475 12.61 -17.02 -3.32
CA VAL A 475 13.03 -15.66 -3.70
C VAL A 475 13.57 -15.61 -5.14
N ALA A 476 14.36 -16.61 -5.54
CA ALA A 476 14.90 -16.70 -6.91
C ALA A 476 13.82 -16.81 -7.99
N ASP A 477 12.68 -17.45 -7.68
CA ASP A 477 11.59 -17.61 -8.66
C ASP A 477 10.84 -16.27 -8.85
N ILE A 478 10.69 -15.47 -7.78
CA ILE A 478 10.19 -14.10 -7.88
C ILE A 478 11.12 -13.26 -8.76
N PHE A 479 12.44 -13.30 -8.55
CA PHE A 479 13.37 -12.48 -9.35
C PHE A 479 13.34 -12.83 -10.84
N LYS A 480 13.18 -14.12 -11.19
CA LYS A 480 13.02 -14.55 -12.58
C LYS A 480 11.76 -14.04 -13.26
N GLU A 481 10.67 -13.83 -12.51
CA GLU A 481 9.43 -13.28 -13.07
C GLU A 481 9.62 -11.85 -13.59
N PHE A 482 10.51 -11.07 -12.97
CA PHE A 482 10.74 -9.66 -13.28
C PHE A 482 11.87 -9.43 -14.30
N GLN A 483 12.55 -10.48 -14.76
CA GLN A 483 13.53 -10.47 -15.86
C GLN A 483 12.80 -10.68 -17.19
#